data_AF-A0A7C2H0X4-F1
#
_entry.id   AF-A0A7C2H0X4-F1
#
_cell.length_a   1.000
_cell.length_b   1.000
_cell.length_c   1.000
_cell.angle_alpha   90.00
_cell.angle_beta   90.00
_cell.angle_gamma   90.00
#
_symmetry.space_group_name_H-M   'P 1'
#
loop_
_entity.id
_entity.type
_entity.pdbx_description
1 polymer ?
#
loop_
_entity_poly.entity_id
_entity_poly.type
_entity_poly.pdbx_seq_one_letter_code
_entity_poly.pdbx_strand_id
1 'polypeptide(L)'
;MQWRGNPLKPWIRAESETRFGLYWAGVSTTPWREQEKRWFSRFLLLFTRSAAADSLLPCFFLETRAIHQYCPKRFLQESLEYRVMTVLSRRPWEPLPEELPAEEAEALRRQEKPFALENYLYGLARWFRNFPAEKVIPSCCGLGGATMLFVPPDPATTPPPVDFPPGVKKSPHFRELFTRGNPVDDLKYLLLLRHKGLAALKQAFGRGVEDSLMYQAVPVLIPRLRSQDFFSLDQPVLDALFGASPIYLAE
;
A
#
# COMPACT_ATOMS: atom_id res chain seq x y z
N MET A 1 7.07 -33.49 -33.02
CA MET A 1 6.00 -33.15 -33.98
C MET A 1 4.94 -32.35 -33.23
N GLN A 2 4.85 -31.06 -33.57
CA GLN A 2 3.75 -30.09 -33.33
C GLN A 2 2.94 -30.15 -32.02
N TRP A 3 3.38 -29.34 -31.04
CA TRP A 3 2.47 -28.67 -30.11
C TRP A 3 1.67 -27.61 -30.88
N ARG A 4 0.49 -27.96 -31.39
CA ARG A 4 -0.52 -27.03 -31.88
C ARG A 4 -1.77 -27.18 -31.01
N GLY A 5 -1.99 -26.20 -30.13
CA GLY A 5 -3.09 -26.24 -29.16
C GLY A 5 -3.32 -24.93 -28.40
N ASN A 6 -3.37 -23.83 -29.14
CA ASN A 6 -3.92 -22.50 -28.79
C ASN A 6 -3.28 -21.73 -27.59
N PRO A 7 -2.34 -20.80 -27.84
CA PRO A 7 -1.74 -19.92 -26.82
C PRO A 7 -2.69 -18.82 -26.28
N LEU A 8 -3.99 -18.90 -26.62
CA LEU A 8 -5.04 -17.97 -26.22
C LEU A 8 -6.23 -18.75 -25.62
N LYS A 9 -6.09 -19.32 -24.43
CA LYS A 9 -7.25 -19.64 -23.57
C LYS A 9 -7.37 -18.51 -22.53
N PRO A 10 -8.10 -17.40 -22.78
CA PRO A 10 -8.13 -16.29 -21.83
C PRO A 10 -9.22 -16.43 -20.76
N TRP A 11 -10.01 -17.50 -20.76
CA TRP A 11 -11.15 -17.64 -19.85
C TRP A 11 -11.06 -18.97 -19.11
N ILE A 12 -10.25 -18.99 -18.05
CA ILE A 12 -10.35 -20.01 -17.01
C ILE A 12 -11.54 -19.61 -16.14
N ARG A 13 -12.43 -20.56 -15.81
CA ARG A 13 -13.51 -20.27 -14.86
C ARG A 13 -12.85 -20.00 -13.51
N ALA A 14 -13.19 -18.90 -12.85
CA ALA A 14 -12.62 -18.57 -11.54
C ALA A 14 -12.74 -19.74 -10.54
N GLU A 15 -13.83 -20.52 -10.62
CA GLU A 15 -14.10 -21.72 -9.81
C GLU A 15 -13.12 -22.88 -10.05
N SER A 16 -12.40 -22.89 -11.17
CA SER A 16 -11.40 -23.93 -11.49
C SER A 16 -9.98 -23.57 -11.06
N GLU A 17 -9.77 -22.37 -10.51
CA GLU A 17 -8.49 -21.98 -9.94
C GLU A 17 -8.29 -22.61 -8.56
N THR A 18 -7.27 -23.44 -8.41
CA THR A 18 -7.02 -24.18 -7.16
C THR A 18 -5.99 -23.51 -6.25
N ARG A 19 -5.35 -22.42 -6.69
CA ARG A 19 -4.31 -21.70 -5.93
C ARG A 19 -4.62 -20.21 -5.80
N PHE A 20 -4.51 -19.46 -6.89
CA PHE A 20 -4.83 -18.04 -6.96
C PHE A 20 -5.15 -17.66 -8.41
N GLY A 21 -6.05 -16.70 -8.61
CA GLY A 21 -6.31 -16.13 -9.92
C GLY A 21 -5.38 -14.93 -10.16
N LEU A 22 -4.51 -15.02 -11.17
CA LEU A 22 -3.71 -13.87 -11.62
C LEU A 22 -4.43 -13.18 -12.78
N TYR A 23 -4.89 -11.96 -12.55
CA TYR A 23 -5.52 -11.11 -13.56
C TYR A 23 -4.60 -9.94 -13.88
N TRP A 24 -4.33 -9.73 -15.16
CA TRP A 24 -3.51 -8.63 -15.63
C TRP A 24 -4.37 -7.68 -16.49
N ALA A 25 -4.29 -6.38 -16.19
CA ALA A 25 -4.79 -5.33 -17.08
C ALA A 25 -3.63 -4.74 -17.90
N GLY A 26 -3.64 -4.96 -19.22
CA GLY A 26 -2.57 -4.47 -20.10
C GLY A 26 -2.60 -2.96 -20.20
N VAL A 27 -1.51 -2.32 -19.77
CA VAL A 27 -1.30 -0.87 -19.83
C VAL A 27 -0.01 -0.59 -20.58
N SER A 28 0.05 0.53 -21.30
CA SER A 28 1.16 0.84 -22.20
C SER A 28 2.49 0.98 -21.46
N THR A 29 2.58 1.94 -20.53
CA THR A 29 3.74 2.25 -19.69
C THR A 29 3.30 3.12 -18.51
N THR A 30 4.14 3.29 -17.50
CA THR A 30 3.90 4.25 -16.41
C THR A 30 4.66 5.56 -16.67
N PRO A 31 4.03 6.74 -16.48
CA PRO A 31 2.65 6.90 -16.07
C PRO A 31 1.67 6.51 -17.18
N TRP A 32 0.51 5.98 -16.80
CA TRP A 32 -0.51 5.51 -17.76
C TRP A 32 -1.04 6.65 -18.63
N ARG A 33 -1.45 6.30 -19.85
CA ARG A 33 -2.15 7.25 -20.73
C ARG A 33 -3.49 7.61 -20.13
N GLU A 34 -3.97 8.81 -20.41
CA GLU A 34 -5.21 9.34 -19.82
C GLU A 34 -6.42 8.41 -20.02
N GLN A 35 -6.55 7.77 -21.19
CA GLN A 35 -7.64 6.84 -21.45
C GLN A 35 -7.54 5.56 -20.60
N GLU A 36 -6.35 4.99 -20.49
CA GLU A 36 -6.07 3.81 -19.64
C GLU A 36 -6.36 4.16 -18.17
N LYS A 37 -5.87 5.32 -17.73
CA LYS A 37 -6.07 5.83 -16.39
C LYS A 37 -7.54 6.05 -16.06
N ARG A 38 -8.33 6.66 -16.96
CA ARG A 38 -9.77 6.88 -16.77
C ARG A 38 -10.53 5.56 -16.65
N TRP A 39 -10.27 4.63 -17.56
CA TRP A 39 -10.92 3.32 -17.55
C TRP A 39 -10.56 2.55 -16.27
N PHE A 40 -9.27 2.44 -15.95
CA PHE A 40 -8.82 1.67 -14.79
C PHE A 40 -9.26 2.30 -13.47
N SER A 41 -9.22 3.63 -13.36
CA SER A 41 -9.73 4.33 -12.17
C SER A 41 -11.22 4.04 -11.97
N ARG A 42 -12.01 4.02 -13.05
CA ARG A 42 -13.43 3.71 -12.95
C ARG A 42 -13.67 2.26 -12.52
N PHE A 43 -12.91 1.33 -13.08
CA PHE A 43 -12.93 -0.07 -12.66
C PHE A 43 -12.58 -0.20 -11.16
N LEU A 44 -11.47 0.37 -10.71
CA LEU A 44 -11.03 0.28 -9.32
C LEU A 44 -12.03 0.88 -8.33
N LEU A 45 -12.68 1.99 -8.68
CA LEU A 45 -13.70 2.60 -7.84
C LEU A 45 -14.91 1.68 -7.66
N LEU A 46 -15.37 1.06 -8.75
CA LEU A 46 -16.47 0.09 -8.69
C LEU A 46 -16.05 -1.17 -7.94
N PHE A 47 -14.84 -1.64 -8.19
CA PHE A 47 -14.28 -2.80 -7.50
C PHE A 47 -14.15 -2.57 -6.00
N THR A 48 -13.64 -1.42 -5.57
CA THR A 48 -13.50 -1.06 -4.16
C THR A 48 -14.87 -1.03 -3.45
N ARG A 49 -15.90 -0.54 -4.14
CA ARG A 49 -17.29 -0.57 -3.61
C ARG A 49 -17.84 -2.00 -3.52
N SER A 50 -17.54 -2.85 -4.50
CA SER A 50 -17.91 -4.26 -4.46
C SER A 50 -17.21 -5.00 -3.32
N ALA A 51 -15.91 -4.83 -3.18
CA ALA A 51 -15.12 -5.46 -2.12
C ALA A 51 -15.59 -5.02 -0.71
N ALA A 52 -16.06 -3.77 -0.57
CA ALA A 52 -16.66 -3.30 0.66
C ALA A 52 -17.98 -4.03 1.01
N ALA A 53 -18.74 -4.51 0.02
CA ALA A 53 -19.92 -5.34 0.27
C ALA A 53 -19.55 -6.69 0.90
N ASP A 54 -18.36 -7.20 0.59
CA ASP A 54 -17.75 -8.39 1.22
C ASP A 54 -16.98 -8.05 2.52
N SER A 55 -17.18 -6.84 3.07
CA SER A 55 -16.49 -6.34 4.26
C SER A 55 -14.97 -6.22 4.14
N LEU A 56 -14.41 -6.24 2.92
CA LEU A 56 -12.99 -6.04 2.69
C LEU A 56 -12.64 -4.55 2.75
N LEU A 57 -11.61 -4.22 3.51
CA LEU A 57 -11.10 -2.87 3.67
C LEU A 57 -9.92 -2.61 2.72
N PRO A 58 -10.03 -1.63 1.80
CA PRO A 58 -8.89 -1.23 0.97
C PRO A 58 -7.81 -0.53 1.81
N CYS A 59 -6.57 -1.01 1.69
CA CYS A 59 -5.36 -0.38 2.19
C CYS A 59 -4.50 0.03 1.00
N PHE A 60 -4.36 1.34 0.77
CA PHE A 60 -3.65 1.90 -0.38
C PHE A 60 -2.25 2.38 -0.01
N PHE A 61 -1.28 1.97 -0.82
CA PHE A 61 0.13 2.31 -0.68
C PHE A 61 0.65 2.90 -2.00
N LEU A 62 1.52 3.91 -1.90
CA LEU A 62 2.20 4.48 -3.06
C LEU A 62 3.69 4.66 -2.76
N GLU A 63 4.55 4.18 -3.65
CA GLU A 63 5.99 4.35 -3.57
C GLU A 63 6.39 5.83 -3.43
N THR A 64 7.29 6.12 -2.49
CA THR A 64 7.77 7.49 -2.25
C THR A 64 8.48 8.04 -3.48
N ARG A 65 9.17 7.18 -4.25
CA ARG A 65 9.78 7.56 -5.53
C ARG A 65 8.75 8.07 -6.55
N ALA A 66 7.62 7.37 -6.70
CA ALA A 66 6.55 7.77 -7.62
C ALA A 66 5.93 9.12 -7.20
N ILE A 67 5.76 9.33 -5.90
CA ILE A 67 5.29 10.62 -5.35
C ILE A 67 6.26 11.74 -5.70
N HIS A 68 7.55 11.55 -5.42
CA HIS A 68 8.56 12.58 -5.65
C HIS A 68 8.68 12.94 -7.13
N GLN A 69 8.60 11.94 -8.00
CA GLN A 69 8.75 12.12 -9.45
C GLN A 69 7.53 12.80 -10.09
N TYR A 70 6.31 12.45 -9.67
CA TYR A 70 5.11 12.83 -10.42
C TYR A 70 4.15 13.78 -9.69
N CYS A 71 4.13 13.79 -8.36
CA CYS A 71 3.14 14.58 -7.61
C CYS A 71 3.61 15.16 -6.25
N PRO A 72 4.85 15.67 -6.10
CA PRO A 72 5.38 16.04 -4.78
C PRO A 72 4.60 17.18 -4.12
N LYS A 73 4.27 18.25 -4.87
CA LYS A 73 3.55 19.42 -4.33
C LYS A 73 2.13 19.06 -3.89
N ARG A 74 1.40 18.34 -4.75
CA ARG A 74 0.03 17.91 -4.46
C ARG A 74 0.00 16.97 -3.26
N PHE A 75 0.89 15.98 -3.23
CA PHE A 75 0.99 15.06 -2.10
C PHE A 75 1.26 15.79 -0.78
N LEU A 76 2.16 16.78 -0.76
CA LEU A 76 2.40 17.56 0.45
C LEU A 76 1.14 18.29 0.95
N GLN A 77 0.35 18.86 0.04
CA GLN A 77 -0.89 19.57 0.38
C GLN A 77 -1.97 18.62 0.93
N GLU A 78 -2.06 17.40 0.41
CA GLU A 78 -3.14 16.46 0.73
C GLU A 78 -2.75 15.41 1.79
N SER A 79 -1.46 15.23 2.06
CA SER A 79 -0.93 14.15 2.94
C SER A 79 -1.51 14.18 4.36
N LEU A 80 -1.81 15.38 4.88
CA LEU A 80 -2.45 15.56 6.18
C LEU A 80 -3.91 15.07 6.18
N GLU A 81 -4.66 15.35 5.10
CA GLU A 81 -6.04 14.86 4.92
C GLU A 81 -6.07 13.33 4.87
N TYR A 82 -5.12 12.73 4.14
CA TYR A 82 -5.07 11.27 3.95
C TYR A 82 -4.39 10.52 5.10
N ARG A 83 -4.02 11.22 6.19
CA ARG A 83 -3.37 10.65 7.39
C ARG A 83 -2.18 9.76 7.04
N VAL A 84 -1.39 10.19 6.06
CA VAL A 84 -0.36 9.35 5.45
C VAL A 84 0.73 9.00 6.45
N MET A 85 1.20 7.76 6.42
CA MET A 85 2.39 7.33 7.16
C MET A 85 3.42 6.68 6.24
N THR A 86 4.69 6.77 6.62
CA THR A 86 5.77 6.01 5.96
C THR A 86 5.71 4.56 6.41
N VAL A 87 5.82 3.64 5.45
CA VAL A 87 5.99 2.21 5.67
C VAL A 87 7.12 1.69 4.79
N LEU A 88 7.59 0.48 5.08
CA LEU A 88 8.53 -0.19 4.18
C LEU A 88 7.79 -0.87 3.03
N SER A 89 8.45 -0.92 1.91
CA SER A 89 8.02 -1.60 0.70
C SER A 89 9.21 -2.34 0.11
N ARG A 90 8.99 -3.56 -0.39
CA ARG A 90 10.09 -4.45 -0.73
C ARG A 90 9.63 -5.45 -1.77
N ARG A 91 10.39 -5.63 -2.87
CA ARG A 91 10.17 -6.85 -3.68
C ARG A 91 10.74 -8.04 -2.93
N PRO A 92 10.24 -9.26 -3.18
CA PRO A 92 10.71 -10.44 -2.46
C PRO A 92 12.23 -10.47 -2.34
N TRP A 93 12.70 -10.50 -1.10
CA TRP A 93 14.09 -10.76 -0.74
C TRP A 93 15.11 -9.66 -1.11
N GLU A 94 14.69 -8.55 -1.72
CA GLU A 94 15.58 -7.38 -1.97
C GLU A 94 16.09 -6.77 -0.65
N PRO A 95 17.25 -6.11 -0.57
CA PRO A 95 17.64 -5.45 0.67
C PRO A 95 16.66 -4.32 1.05
N LEU A 96 16.59 -4.00 2.35
CA LEU A 96 15.93 -2.76 2.79
C LEU A 96 16.81 -1.55 2.45
N PRO A 97 16.25 -0.34 2.36
CA PRO A 97 17.06 0.88 2.29
C PRO A 97 18.06 0.92 3.44
N GLU A 98 19.33 1.03 3.06
CA GLU A 98 20.45 1.07 4.00
C GLU A 98 20.55 2.43 4.69
N GLU A 99 21.04 2.43 5.92
CA GLU A 99 21.44 3.67 6.57
C GLU A 99 22.62 4.29 5.81
N LEU A 100 22.56 5.60 5.60
CA LEU A 100 23.64 6.33 4.95
C LEU A 100 24.92 6.19 5.79
N PRO A 101 26.01 5.61 5.25
CA PRO A 101 27.26 5.48 6.00
C PRO A 101 27.76 6.85 6.49
N ALA A 102 28.34 6.90 7.70
CA ALA A 102 28.76 8.15 8.31
C ALA A 102 29.75 8.94 7.43
N GLU A 103 30.64 8.24 6.73
CA GLU A 103 31.60 8.83 5.79
C GLU A 103 30.90 9.47 4.58
N GLU A 104 29.89 8.80 4.01
CA GLU A 104 29.12 9.34 2.89
C GLU A 104 28.26 10.53 3.34
N ALA A 105 27.69 10.47 4.54
CA ALA A 105 26.96 11.58 5.14
C ALA A 105 27.86 12.83 5.32
N GLU A 106 29.11 12.63 5.73
CA GLU A 106 30.07 13.72 5.86
C GLU A 106 30.52 14.25 4.48
N ALA A 107 30.76 13.40 3.51
CA ALA A 107 31.10 13.81 2.14
C ALA A 107 29.97 14.63 1.49
N LEU A 108 28.71 14.22 1.68
CA LEU A 108 27.54 14.99 1.25
C LEU A 108 27.44 16.33 1.98
N ARG A 109 27.70 16.36 3.29
CA ARG A 109 27.71 17.59 4.10
C ARG A 109 28.78 18.58 3.63
N ARG A 110 29.96 18.07 3.25
CA ARG A 110 31.07 18.84 2.68
C ARG A 110 30.88 19.20 1.21
N GLN A 111 29.78 18.75 0.59
CA GLN A 111 29.48 18.95 -0.84
C GLN A 111 30.52 18.34 -1.79
N GLU A 112 31.27 17.33 -1.31
CA GLU A 112 32.26 16.58 -2.11
C GLU A 112 31.57 15.60 -3.07
N LYS A 113 30.29 15.26 -2.81
CA LYS A 113 29.45 14.42 -3.65
C LYS A 113 28.09 15.10 -3.88
N PRO A 114 27.51 15.03 -5.09
CA PRO A 114 26.18 15.56 -5.33
C PRO A 114 25.12 14.73 -4.58
N PHE A 115 24.20 15.43 -3.91
CA PHE A 115 23.04 14.79 -3.28
C PHE A 115 21.96 14.49 -4.31
N ALA A 116 21.60 13.21 -4.44
CA ALA A 116 20.48 12.76 -5.26
C ALA A 116 19.44 12.05 -4.38
N LEU A 117 18.33 12.76 -4.07
CA LEU A 117 17.29 12.27 -3.15
C LEU A 117 16.74 10.89 -3.57
N GLU A 118 16.62 10.64 -4.87
CA GLU A 118 16.04 9.41 -5.44
C GLU A 118 16.73 8.14 -4.97
N ASN A 119 18.03 8.20 -4.69
CA ASN A 119 18.82 7.08 -4.18
C ASN A 119 18.39 6.63 -2.79
N TYR A 120 17.73 7.53 -2.04
CA TYR A 120 17.31 7.31 -0.65
C TYR A 120 15.80 7.07 -0.49
N LEU A 121 15.04 7.12 -1.59
CA LEU A 121 13.59 6.87 -1.58
C LEU A 121 13.22 5.41 -1.82
N TYR A 122 14.18 4.58 -2.22
CA TYR A 122 13.94 3.18 -2.53
C TYR A 122 13.48 2.42 -1.29
N GLY A 123 12.50 1.54 -1.48
CA GLY A 123 11.94 0.70 -0.42
C GLY A 123 11.07 1.45 0.61
N LEU A 124 10.75 2.72 0.36
CA LEU A 124 9.82 3.51 1.16
C LEU A 124 8.51 3.71 0.42
N ALA A 125 7.40 3.37 1.08
CA ALA A 125 6.06 3.66 0.58
C ALA A 125 5.27 4.53 1.56
N ARG A 126 4.21 5.13 1.04
CA ARG A 126 3.26 5.96 1.77
C ARG A 126 1.94 5.22 1.90
N TRP A 127 1.55 4.92 3.12
CA TRP A 127 0.25 4.31 3.42
C TRP A 127 -0.79 5.40 3.69
N PHE A 128 -1.83 5.44 2.86
CA PHE A 128 -2.96 6.36 2.97
C PHE A 128 -3.98 5.74 3.92
N ARG A 129 -3.84 6.01 5.23
CA ARG A 129 -4.72 5.41 6.24
C ARG A 129 -6.15 5.92 6.14
N ASN A 130 -6.31 7.21 5.86
CA ASN A 130 -7.59 7.73 5.38
C ASN A 130 -7.57 7.69 3.84
N PHE A 131 -8.29 6.74 3.26
CA PHE A 131 -8.31 6.48 1.82
C PHE A 131 -9.68 6.85 1.21
N PRO A 132 -9.93 8.13 0.90
CA PRO A 132 -11.08 8.52 0.09
C PRO A 132 -10.85 8.08 -1.35
N ALA A 133 -11.30 6.87 -1.69
CA ALA A 133 -11.03 6.19 -2.96
C ALA A 133 -11.33 7.09 -4.18
N GLU A 134 -12.42 7.85 -4.16
CA GLU A 134 -12.84 8.79 -5.21
C GLU A 134 -11.82 9.89 -5.51
N LYS A 135 -11.02 10.28 -4.52
CA LYS A 135 -9.95 11.28 -4.68
C LYS A 135 -8.61 10.62 -4.96
N VAL A 136 -8.27 9.57 -4.21
CA VAL A 136 -6.92 8.98 -4.26
C VAL A 136 -6.72 8.15 -5.53
N ILE A 137 -7.69 7.32 -5.94
CA ILE A 137 -7.52 6.45 -7.13
C ILE A 137 -7.24 7.28 -8.40
N PRO A 138 -8.06 8.28 -8.76
CA PRO A 138 -7.81 9.05 -9.99
C PRO A 138 -6.55 9.92 -9.92
N SER A 139 -6.07 10.25 -8.73
CA SER A 139 -4.92 11.14 -8.55
C SER A 139 -3.60 10.37 -8.49
N CYS A 140 -3.58 9.20 -7.85
CA CYS A 140 -2.37 8.45 -7.52
C CYS A 140 -2.18 7.15 -8.33
N CYS A 141 -3.25 6.52 -8.83
CA CYS A 141 -3.08 5.35 -9.70
C CYS A 141 -2.56 5.75 -11.09
N GLY A 142 -1.82 4.83 -11.70
CA GLY A 142 -1.13 4.96 -12.96
C GLY A 142 0.19 5.69 -12.87
N LEU A 143 0.79 5.82 -11.68
CA LEU A 143 2.11 6.44 -11.49
C LEU A 143 3.27 5.43 -11.43
N GLY A 144 2.98 4.12 -11.41
CA GLY A 144 3.98 3.04 -11.44
C GLY A 144 4.52 2.65 -10.09
N GLY A 145 3.70 2.73 -9.05
CA GLY A 145 4.12 2.38 -7.69
C GLY A 145 2.98 2.22 -6.70
N ALA A 146 1.74 2.08 -7.18
CA ALA A 146 0.60 1.84 -6.32
C ALA A 146 0.52 0.35 -5.94
N THR A 147 0.14 0.09 -4.70
CA THR A 147 -0.23 -1.25 -4.24
C THR A 147 -1.48 -1.13 -3.39
N MET A 148 -2.46 -2.01 -3.62
CA MET A 148 -3.69 -2.09 -2.87
C MET A 148 -3.85 -3.48 -2.30
N LEU A 149 -4.04 -3.52 -0.98
CA LEU A 149 -4.46 -4.71 -0.25
C LEU A 149 -5.94 -4.55 0.12
N PHE A 150 -6.71 -5.62 0.07
CA PHE A 150 -8.10 -5.66 0.52
C PHE A 150 -8.17 -6.60 1.70
N VAL A 151 -7.99 -6.05 2.89
CA VAL A 151 -7.85 -6.84 4.11
C VAL A 151 -9.23 -7.18 4.69
N PRO A 152 -9.45 -8.39 5.23
CA PRO A 152 -10.69 -8.74 5.91
C PRO A 152 -10.87 -7.91 7.20
N PRO A 153 -12.07 -7.88 7.81
CA PRO A 153 -12.25 -7.22 9.09
C PRO A 153 -11.46 -7.94 10.19
N ASP A 154 -10.86 -7.16 11.10
CA ASP A 154 -10.17 -7.67 12.27
C ASP A 154 -10.72 -7.02 13.54
N PRO A 155 -11.22 -7.79 14.53
CA PRO A 155 -11.71 -7.26 15.80
C PRO A 155 -10.72 -6.35 16.53
N ALA A 156 -9.40 -6.58 16.37
CA ALA A 156 -8.37 -5.73 16.96
C ALA A 156 -8.33 -4.31 16.38
N THR A 157 -8.98 -4.11 15.22
CA THR A 157 -9.07 -2.81 14.53
C THR A 157 -10.35 -2.04 14.83
N THR A 158 -11.30 -2.66 15.54
CA THR A 158 -12.56 -2.03 15.92
C THR A 158 -12.32 -1.12 17.14
N PRO A 159 -12.58 0.20 17.02
CA PRO A 159 -12.48 1.08 18.17
C PRO A 159 -13.53 0.70 19.22
N PRO A 160 -13.22 0.85 20.52
CA PRO A 160 -14.24 0.71 21.55
C PRO A 160 -15.36 1.73 21.31
N PRO A 161 -16.61 1.42 21.69
CA PRO A 161 -17.70 2.39 21.59
C PRO A 161 -17.37 3.58 22.51
N VAL A 162 -16.97 4.70 21.91
CA VAL A 162 -16.73 5.96 22.61
C VAL A 162 -17.87 6.90 22.24
N ASP A 163 -18.77 7.14 23.19
CA ASP A 163 -19.77 8.20 23.05
C ASP A 163 -19.28 9.46 23.77
N PHE A 164 -18.91 10.48 22.99
CA PHE A 164 -18.49 11.76 23.55
C PHE A 164 -19.73 12.58 23.93
N PRO A 165 -19.89 12.97 25.21
CA PRO A 165 -21.02 13.79 25.64
C PRO A 165 -21.14 15.07 24.82
N PRO A 166 -22.36 15.58 24.54
CA PRO A 166 -22.56 16.80 23.74
C PRO A 166 -21.79 18.02 24.26
N GLY A 167 -21.61 18.13 25.57
CA GLY A 167 -20.82 19.18 26.20
C GLY A 167 -19.32 19.12 25.87
N VAL A 168 -18.77 17.92 25.68
CA VAL A 168 -17.36 17.72 25.27
C VAL A 168 -17.18 18.13 23.81
N LYS A 169 -18.10 17.73 22.91
CA LYS A 169 -18.06 18.12 21.49
C LYS A 169 -18.16 19.64 21.28
N LYS A 170 -18.90 20.32 22.16
CA LYS A 170 -19.12 21.78 22.14
C LYS A 170 -18.10 22.58 22.95
N SER A 171 -17.22 21.92 23.71
CA SER A 171 -16.22 22.58 24.55
C SER A 171 -15.21 23.34 23.69
N PRO A 172 -14.87 24.60 24.03
CA PRO A 172 -13.86 25.38 23.31
C PRO A 172 -12.50 24.67 23.18
N HIS A 173 -12.13 23.84 24.17
CA HIS A 173 -10.86 23.11 24.19
C HIS A 173 -10.80 21.92 23.23
N PHE A 174 -11.95 21.35 22.84
CA PHE A 174 -12.02 20.18 21.95
C PHE A 174 -12.63 20.50 20.59
N ARG A 175 -13.20 21.71 20.42
CA ARG A 175 -13.85 22.15 19.20
C ARG A 175 -12.96 21.97 17.97
N GLU A 176 -11.69 22.36 18.07
CA GLU A 176 -10.73 22.23 16.95
C GLU A 176 -10.52 20.76 16.54
N LEU A 177 -10.44 19.87 17.53
CA LEU A 177 -10.23 18.44 17.33
C LEU A 177 -11.42 17.81 16.61
N PHE A 178 -12.67 18.13 17.01
CA PHE A 178 -13.88 17.67 16.33
C PHE A 178 -14.16 18.38 14.99
N THR A 179 -13.65 19.60 14.76
CA THR A 179 -13.76 20.25 13.44
C THR A 179 -12.82 19.64 12.40
N ARG A 180 -11.70 19.06 12.83
CA ARG A 180 -10.72 18.40 11.93
C ARG A 180 -11.10 16.97 11.57
N GLY A 181 -11.98 16.34 12.34
CA GLY A 181 -12.45 14.97 12.12
C GLY A 181 -13.04 14.35 13.38
N ASN A 182 -13.56 13.14 13.28
CA ASN A 182 -14.02 12.39 14.44
C ASN A 182 -12.83 11.67 15.10
N PRO A 183 -12.54 11.90 16.40
CA PRO A 183 -11.46 11.20 17.11
C PRO A 183 -11.59 9.67 17.06
N VAL A 184 -12.81 9.14 16.94
CA VAL A 184 -13.06 7.70 16.80
C VAL A 184 -12.51 7.17 15.47
N ASP A 185 -12.60 7.97 14.40
CA ASP A 185 -12.04 7.60 13.09
C ASP A 185 -10.51 7.64 13.13
N ASP A 186 -9.93 8.64 13.80
CA ASP A 186 -8.48 8.70 14.04
C ASP A 186 -7.98 7.48 14.84
N LEU A 187 -8.75 7.05 15.84
CA LEU A 187 -8.45 5.83 16.59
C LEU A 187 -8.53 4.60 15.70
N LYS A 188 -9.55 4.47 14.85
CA LYS A 188 -9.68 3.37 13.89
C LYS A 188 -8.43 3.27 13.00
N TYR A 189 -7.93 4.39 12.48
CA TYR A 189 -6.72 4.41 11.64
C TYR A 189 -5.45 3.99 12.40
N LEU A 190 -5.35 4.28 13.70
CA LEU A 190 -4.26 3.79 14.53
C LEU A 190 -4.40 2.30 14.83
N LEU A 191 -5.62 1.82 15.06
CA LEU A 191 -5.88 0.42 15.34
C LEU A 191 -5.64 -0.48 14.12
N LEU A 192 -5.71 0.03 12.89
CA LEU A 192 -5.27 -0.70 11.69
C LEU A 192 -3.82 -1.19 11.75
N LEU A 193 -2.96 -0.54 12.53
CA LEU A 193 -1.58 -1.00 12.76
C LEU A 193 -1.52 -2.33 13.51
N ARG A 194 -2.60 -2.70 14.20
CA ARG A 194 -2.74 -3.97 14.94
C ARG A 194 -3.38 -5.07 14.10
N HIS A 195 -3.68 -4.81 12.82
CA HIS A 195 -4.32 -5.78 11.96
C HIS A 195 -3.42 -7.02 11.78
N LYS A 196 -3.90 -8.20 12.20
CA LYS A 196 -3.13 -9.45 12.22
C LYS A 196 -2.59 -9.84 10.84
N GLY A 197 -3.35 -9.56 9.78
CA GLY A 197 -2.92 -9.82 8.40
C GLY A 197 -1.74 -8.94 7.98
N LEU A 198 -1.69 -7.68 8.41
CA LEU A 198 -0.56 -6.79 8.07
C LEU A 198 0.69 -7.19 8.85
N ALA A 199 0.53 -7.64 10.10
CA ALA A 199 1.62 -8.20 10.89
C ALA A 199 2.17 -9.51 10.27
N ALA A 200 1.28 -10.41 9.82
CA ALA A 200 1.66 -11.65 9.14
C ALA A 200 2.40 -11.37 7.81
N LEU A 201 1.94 -10.38 7.04
CA LEU A 201 2.64 -9.91 5.84
C LEU A 201 4.04 -9.42 6.15
N LYS A 202 4.18 -8.56 7.17
CA LYS A 202 5.49 -8.05 7.59
C LYS A 202 6.43 -9.21 7.93
N GLN A 203 5.96 -10.20 8.68
CA GLN A 203 6.75 -11.39 9.04
C GLN A 203 7.14 -12.22 7.82
N ALA A 204 6.19 -12.54 6.95
CA ALA A 204 6.44 -13.40 5.78
C ALA A 204 7.42 -12.76 4.78
N PHE A 205 7.35 -11.45 4.57
CA PHE A 205 8.23 -10.72 3.66
C PHE A 205 9.43 -10.05 4.34
N GLY A 206 9.57 -10.21 5.66
CA GLY A 206 10.69 -9.75 6.47
C GLY A 206 11.92 -10.65 6.44
N ARG A 207 11.85 -11.80 5.75
CA ARG A 207 12.94 -12.77 5.67
C ARG A 207 14.26 -12.13 5.21
N GLY A 208 15.33 -12.38 5.94
CA GLY A 208 16.69 -11.89 5.66
C GLY A 208 16.95 -10.43 6.04
N VAL A 209 16.00 -9.75 6.68
CA VAL A 209 16.14 -8.36 7.14
C VAL A 209 15.58 -8.16 8.56
N GLU A 210 15.36 -9.24 9.29
CA GLU A 210 14.70 -9.25 10.61
C GLU A 210 15.48 -8.45 11.67
N ASP A 211 16.80 -8.46 11.57
CA ASP A 211 17.71 -7.76 12.49
C ASP A 211 17.91 -6.28 12.13
N SER A 212 17.36 -5.82 11.00
CA SER A 212 17.45 -4.42 10.59
C SER A 212 16.63 -3.52 11.54
N LEU A 213 17.25 -2.44 12.04
CA LEU A 213 16.56 -1.42 12.82
C LEU A 213 15.36 -0.83 12.07
N MET A 214 15.49 -0.62 10.76
CA MET A 214 14.41 -0.12 9.91
C MET A 214 13.22 -1.10 9.88
N TYR A 215 13.50 -2.40 9.76
CA TYR A 215 12.46 -3.42 9.81
C TYR A 215 11.74 -3.43 11.17
N GLN A 216 12.49 -3.35 12.26
CA GLN A 216 11.93 -3.36 13.61
C GLN A 216 11.09 -2.11 13.90
N ALA A 217 11.51 -0.95 13.40
CA ALA A 217 10.87 0.34 13.65
C ALA A 217 9.52 0.55 12.95
N VAL A 218 9.26 -0.12 11.82
CA VAL A 218 8.00 0.06 11.08
C VAL A 218 6.95 -0.99 11.45
N PRO A 219 5.65 -0.65 11.50
CA PRO A 219 4.60 -1.63 11.80
C PRO A 219 4.26 -2.53 10.60
N VAL A 220 4.59 -2.10 9.38
CA VAL A 220 4.14 -2.73 8.15
C VAL A 220 5.27 -2.75 7.11
N LEU A 221 5.40 -3.88 6.43
CA LEU A 221 6.22 -4.05 5.24
C LEU A 221 5.32 -4.58 4.11
N ILE A 222 5.24 -3.82 3.01
CA ILE A 222 4.36 -4.13 1.88
C ILE A 222 5.16 -4.86 0.80
N PRO A 223 4.73 -6.07 0.39
CA PRO A 223 5.37 -6.75 -0.70
C PRO A 223 5.06 -6.06 -2.02
N ARG A 224 6.07 -5.84 -2.85
CA ARG A 224 5.95 -5.38 -4.23
C ARG A 224 6.11 -6.55 -5.18
N LEU A 225 5.03 -7.28 -5.35
CA LEU A 225 4.99 -8.45 -6.21
C LEU A 225 4.75 -8.04 -7.66
N ARG A 226 5.55 -8.63 -8.55
CA ARG A 226 5.29 -8.73 -9.98
C ARG A 226 4.60 -10.07 -10.26
N SER A 227 3.98 -10.17 -11.44
CA SER A 227 3.32 -11.39 -11.90
C SER A 227 4.18 -12.65 -11.77
N GLN A 228 5.48 -12.56 -12.06
CA GLN A 228 6.41 -13.69 -11.94
C GLN A 228 6.63 -14.16 -10.50
N ASP A 229 6.49 -13.28 -9.51
CA ASP A 229 6.80 -13.58 -8.12
C ASP A 229 5.79 -14.57 -7.52
N PHE A 230 4.54 -14.54 -8.00
CA PHE A 230 3.51 -15.50 -7.58
C PHE A 230 3.84 -16.96 -7.96
N PHE A 231 4.73 -17.16 -8.93
CA PHE A 231 5.16 -18.49 -9.36
C PHE A 231 6.48 -18.94 -8.71
N SER A 232 7.27 -18.01 -8.16
CA SER A 232 8.57 -18.30 -7.55
C SER A 232 8.54 -18.28 -6.03
N LEU A 233 7.54 -17.64 -5.42
CA LEU A 233 7.39 -17.59 -3.96
C LEU A 233 6.96 -18.94 -3.38
N ASP A 234 7.53 -19.27 -2.22
CA ASP A 234 7.18 -20.45 -1.45
C ASP A 234 5.71 -20.37 -0.98
N GLN A 235 5.04 -21.52 -0.91
CA GLN A 235 3.62 -21.60 -0.53
C GLN A 235 3.29 -20.91 0.80
N PRO A 236 4.09 -21.04 1.88
CA PRO A 236 3.80 -20.32 3.14
C PRO A 236 3.78 -18.80 3.00
N VAL A 237 4.56 -18.22 2.09
CA VAL A 237 4.59 -16.77 1.83
C VAL A 237 3.33 -16.34 1.09
N LEU A 238 2.90 -17.15 0.11
CA LEU A 238 1.63 -16.94 -0.60
C LEU A 238 0.42 -17.11 0.31
N ASP A 239 0.44 -18.08 1.22
CA ASP A 239 -0.62 -18.29 2.21
C ASP A 239 -0.71 -17.10 3.17
N ALA A 240 0.43 -16.54 3.61
CA ALA A 240 0.44 -15.32 4.40
C ALA A 240 -0.10 -14.11 3.62
N LEU A 241 0.24 -13.99 2.33
CA LEU A 241 -0.27 -12.94 1.46
C LEU A 241 -1.80 -13.00 1.31
N PHE A 242 -2.32 -14.13 0.85
CA PHE A 242 -3.74 -14.29 0.56
C PHE A 242 -4.58 -14.43 1.84
N GLY A 243 -3.99 -14.92 2.93
CA GLY A 243 -4.61 -14.89 4.26
C GLY A 243 -4.74 -13.47 4.82
N ALA A 244 -3.79 -12.58 4.52
CA ALA A 244 -3.86 -11.19 4.92
C ALA A 244 -4.74 -10.34 3.99
N SER A 245 -4.71 -10.65 2.70
CA SER A 245 -5.37 -9.88 1.64
C SER A 245 -5.79 -10.82 0.53
N PRO A 246 -7.04 -11.33 0.51
CA PRO A 246 -7.52 -12.23 -0.55
C PRO A 246 -7.42 -11.61 -1.95
N ILE A 247 -7.36 -10.28 -2.05
CA ILE A 247 -7.17 -9.56 -3.30
C ILE A 247 -5.92 -8.70 -3.14
N TYR A 248 -4.96 -8.88 -4.04
CA TYR A 248 -3.75 -8.08 -4.14
C TYR A 248 -3.71 -7.40 -5.50
N LEU A 249 -3.46 -6.09 -5.51
CA LEU A 249 -3.33 -5.31 -6.74
C LEU A 249 -2.07 -4.45 -6.68
N ALA A 250 -1.28 -4.46 -7.76
CA ALA A 250 -0.10 -3.62 -7.89
C ALA A 250 0.11 -3.16 -9.34
N GLU A 251 0.86 -2.08 -9.50
CA GLU A 251 1.30 -1.49 -10.78
C GLU A 251 2.70 -1.93 -11.22
#